data_AF-B1TGN3-F1
#
_entry.id   AF-B1TGN3-F1
#
_cell.length_a   1.000
_cell.length_b   1.000
_cell.length_c   1.000
_cell.angle_alpha   90.00
_cell.angle_beta   90.00
_cell.angle_gamma   90.00
#
_symmetry.space_group_name_H-M   'P 1'
#
loop_
_entity.id
_entity.type
_entity.pdbx_description
1 polymer ?
#
loop_
_entity_poly.entity_id
_entity_poly.type
_entity_poly.pdbx_seq_one_letter_code
_entity_poly.pdbx_strand_id
1 'polypeptide(L)'
;MFLDTKPYADKPTKDATWNRGAYLVQGLGHCGSCHTPRGVGFQEKALDEGGAAFLSGAPIDNWFASNLTGEHNTGLGRWSDAELAQFLKTGANRHATAFGSMVSVINHSTQELSDDDLTAISRYLKSLPAAGGTGAPPYRYDPKATQVALGRPANDPGAKVYNAYCLHCHGVDGRGYAPLLAPLAGNPNVLEADAASLINVTLNGSESLVIGGVPSAYPMPAFSNQLNDRQIADVLTFMRAGWSNGAPAVQAADVAKLRKATAATR
;
A
#
# COMPACT_ATOMS: atom_id res chain seq x y z
N MET A 1 10.13 -15.84 24.62
CA MET A 1 9.53 -14.71 25.38
C MET A 1 9.22 -13.63 24.35
N PHE A 2 7.96 -13.24 24.19
CA PHE A 2 7.47 -12.47 23.03
C PHE A 2 7.30 -10.96 23.30
N LEU A 3 7.73 -10.47 24.47
CA LEU A 3 7.54 -9.10 24.91
C LEU A 3 8.88 -8.54 25.40
N ASP A 4 9.38 -7.49 24.75
CA ASP A 4 10.39 -6.63 25.36
C ASP A 4 9.68 -5.66 26.31
N THR A 5 10.00 -5.73 27.59
CA THR A 5 9.37 -4.92 28.63
C THR A 5 10.12 -3.61 28.86
N LYS A 6 11.21 -3.35 28.13
CA LYS A 6 12.00 -2.14 28.30
C LYS A 6 11.36 -0.99 27.51
N PRO A 7 11.19 0.19 28.12
CA PRO A 7 10.88 1.39 27.36
C PRO A 7 11.95 1.64 26.28
N TYR A 8 11.54 2.25 25.17
CA TYR A 8 12.48 2.75 24.18
C TYR A 8 13.51 3.66 24.85
N ALA A 9 14.78 3.48 24.48
CA ALA A 9 15.89 4.30 24.93
C ALA A 9 16.53 5.00 23.74
N ASP A 10 16.71 6.31 23.85
CA ASP A 10 17.34 7.12 22.81
C ASP A 10 18.72 6.57 22.45
N LYS A 11 18.98 6.47 21.14
CA LYS A 11 20.26 6.03 20.59
C LYS A 11 21.18 7.25 20.51
N PRO A 12 22.31 7.30 21.26
CA PRO A 12 23.18 8.49 21.31
C PRO A 12 23.80 8.88 19.97
N THR A 13 23.87 7.95 19.02
CA THR A 13 24.40 8.16 17.66
C THR A 13 23.36 8.78 16.71
N LYS A 14 22.16 9.09 17.18
CA LYS A 14 21.04 9.59 16.38
C LYS A 14 20.57 10.94 16.92
N ASP A 15 20.07 11.79 16.03
CA ASP A 15 19.52 13.09 16.42
C ASP A 15 18.16 12.93 17.14
N ALA A 16 17.70 14.01 17.76
CA ALA A 16 16.47 14.01 18.55
C ALA A 16 15.23 13.69 17.70
N THR A 17 15.18 14.17 16.45
CA THR A 17 14.07 13.93 15.52
C THR A 17 13.98 12.45 15.14
N TRP A 18 15.11 11.81 14.87
CA TRP A 18 15.18 10.38 14.59
C TRP A 18 14.74 9.56 15.80
N ASN A 19 15.23 9.89 17.02
CA ASN A 19 14.85 9.19 18.24
C ASN A 19 13.35 9.34 18.55
N ARG A 20 12.79 10.53 18.32
CA ARG A 20 11.33 10.76 18.43
C ARG A 20 10.55 9.88 17.45
N GLY A 21 11.03 9.76 16.21
CA GLY A 21 10.41 8.91 15.19
C GLY A 21 10.48 7.43 15.55
N ALA A 22 11.65 6.96 16.00
CA ALA A 22 11.85 5.60 16.45
C ALA A 22 10.92 5.25 17.63
N TYR A 23 10.83 6.15 18.62
CA TYR A 23 9.90 6.01 19.75
C TYR A 23 8.44 5.86 19.31
N LEU A 24 7.99 6.69 18.37
CA LEU A 24 6.63 6.64 17.86
C LEU A 24 6.37 5.38 17.04
N VAL A 25 7.30 4.98 16.18
CA VAL A 25 7.11 3.85 15.26
C VAL A 25 7.26 2.48 15.95
N GLN A 26 8.26 2.33 16.82
CA GLN A 26 8.53 1.09 17.56
C GLN A 26 7.62 0.92 18.78
N GLY A 27 7.15 2.02 19.36
CA GLY A 27 6.33 2.03 20.57
C GLY A 27 4.88 2.44 20.29
N LEU A 28 4.54 3.69 20.57
CA LEU A 28 3.14 4.16 20.67
C LEU A 28 2.29 3.94 19.41
N GLY A 29 2.87 4.13 18.23
CA GLY A 29 2.19 3.95 16.95
C GLY A 29 2.04 2.49 16.53
N HIS A 30 2.75 1.56 17.17
CA HIS A 30 2.68 0.12 16.94
C HIS A 30 2.76 -0.26 15.45
N CYS A 31 3.57 0.45 14.65
CA CYS A 31 3.63 0.24 13.20
C CYS A 31 4.08 -1.20 12.86
N GLY A 32 4.97 -1.75 13.70
CA GLY A 32 5.43 -3.14 13.62
C GLY A 32 4.29 -4.17 13.71
N SER A 33 3.23 -3.85 14.45
CA SER A 33 2.12 -4.78 14.66
C SER A 33 1.44 -5.22 13.37
N CYS A 34 1.37 -4.32 12.38
CA CYS A 34 0.78 -4.60 11.07
C CYS A 34 1.85 -4.84 9.99
N HIS A 35 2.96 -4.09 10.02
CA HIS A 35 3.92 -4.08 8.92
C HIS A 35 5.12 -5.03 9.11
N THR A 36 5.25 -5.71 10.24
CA THR A 36 6.30 -6.71 10.46
C THR A 36 5.75 -8.14 10.32
N PRO A 37 6.37 -9.03 9.53
CA PRO A 37 5.97 -10.43 9.43
C PRO A 37 5.93 -11.15 10.78
N ARG A 38 4.97 -12.07 10.92
CA ARG A 38 4.81 -12.89 12.13
C ARG A 38 5.59 -14.21 12.06
N GLY A 39 6.07 -14.65 13.23
CA GLY A 39 6.71 -15.96 13.44
C GLY A 39 5.68 -17.06 13.77
N VAL A 40 6.18 -18.25 14.08
CA VAL A 40 5.35 -19.44 14.36
C VAL A 40 4.41 -19.25 15.57
N GLY A 41 4.81 -18.45 16.55
CA GLY A 41 3.99 -18.10 17.72
C GLY A 41 3.18 -16.80 17.54
N PHE A 42 2.98 -16.33 16.31
CA PHE A 42 2.32 -15.06 15.97
C PHE A 42 3.00 -13.78 16.52
N GLN A 43 4.23 -13.88 17.03
CA GLN A 43 5.04 -12.74 17.42
C GLN A 43 5.63 -12.00 16.22
N GLU A 44 5.92 -10.71 16.36
CA GLU A 44 6.72 -9.96 15.38
C GLU A 44 8.12 -10.58 15.28
N LYS A 45 8.62 -10.74 14.05
CA LYS A 45 9.97 -11.28 13.81
C LYS A 45 11.09 -10.28 14.13
N ALA A 46 10.77 -9.00 14.24
CA ALA A 46 11.70 -7.94 14.62
C ALA A 46 10.92 -6.78 15.25
N LEU A 47 11.52 -6.09 16.21
CA LEU A 47 10.86 -5.01 16.97
C LEU A 47 11.48 -3.63 16.71
N ASP A 48 12.65 -3.58 16.08
CA ASP A 48 13.37 -2.34 15.78
C ASP A 48 14.20 -2.44 14.49
N GLU A 49 14.89 -1.36 14.15
CA GLU A 49 15.66 -1.27 12.89
C GLU A 49 16.88 -2.21 12.81
N GLY A 50 17.22 -2.93 13.89
CA GLY A 50 18.28 -3.92 13.89
C GLY A 50 17.89 -5.24 13.22
N GLY A 51 16.59 -5.51 13.07
CA GLY A 51 16.09 -6.75 12.47
C GLY A 51 15.67 -6.59 11.00
N ALA A 52 16.17 -7.46 10.12
CA ALA A 52 15.87 -7.40 8.68
C ALA A 52 14.37 -7.60 8.32
N ALA A 53 13.57 -8.16 9.23
CA ALA A 53 12.12 -8.31 9.03
C ALA A 53 11.31 -7.09 9.49
N PHE A 54 11.93 -6.13 10.19
CA PHE A 54 11.21 -5.01 10.78
C PHE A 54 10.58 -4.16 9.68
N LEU A 55 9.25 -4.02 9.74
CA LEU A 55 8.44 -3.26 8.79
C LEU A 55 8.58 -3.67 7.31
N SER A 56 8.99 -4.91 7.03
CA SER A 56 9.19 -5.41 5.66
C SER A 56 7.90 -5.77 4.92
N GLY A 57 6.73 -5.47 5.50
CA GLY A 57 5.40 -5.81 5.00
C GLY A 57 4.91 -7.17 5.48
N ALA A 58 3.60 -7.31 5.66
CA ALA A 58 2.98 -8.55 6.16
C ALA A 58 1.51 -8.70 5.76
N PRO A 59 1.00 -9.94 5.59
CA PRO A 59 -0.43 -10.17 5.43
C PRO A 59 -1.17 -9.90 6.76
N ILE A 60 -2.32 -9.21 6.68
CA ILE A 60 -3.19 -8.88 7.81
C ILE A 60 -4.64 -8.79 7.34
N ASP A 61 -5.56 -9.53 7.96
CA ASP A 61 -7.02 -9.42 7.73
C ASP A 61 -7.46 -9.39 6.25
N ASN A 62 -6.93 -10.31 5.41
CA ASN A 62 -7.18 -10.34 3.96
C ASN A 62 -6.68 -9.11 3.18
N TRP A 63 -5.79 -8.34 3.80
CA TRP A 63 -4.97 -7.30 3.21
C TRP A 63 -3.50 -7.71 3.30
N PHE A 64 -2.67 -6.96 2.59
CA PHE A 64 -1.23 -6.94 2.76
C PHE A 64 -0.82 -5.54 3.22
N ALA A 65 -0.28 -5.45 4.43
CA ALA A 65 0.34 -4.23 4.96
C ALA A 65 1.66 -4.02 4.23
N SER A 66 1.77 -2.89 3.53
CA SER A 66 2.87 -2.61 2.60
C SER A 66 4.23 -2.54 3.31
N ASN A 67 5.30 -2.73 2.55
CA ASN A 67 6.65 -2.53 3.06
C ASN A 67 6.90 -1.05 3.43
N LEU A 68 7.40 -0.76 4.64
CA LEU A 68 7.72 0.61 5.07
C LEU A 68 9.23 0.91 5.06
N THR A 69 10.05 -0.02 4.56
CA THR A 69 11.50 0.17 4.51
C THR A 69 11.94 0.98 3.30
N GLY A 70 13.25 1.26 3.18
CA GLY A 70 13.84 1.96 2.04
C GLY A 70 13.80 1.21 0.69
N GLU A 71 13.10 0.08 0.59
CA GLU A 71 12.96 -0.67 -0.67
C GLU A 71 12.31 0.21 -1.74
N HIS A 72 12.86 0.20 -2.95
CA HIS A 72 12.57 1.20 -3.96
C HIS A 72 11.34 0.91 -4.82
N ASN A 73 10.77 -0.30 -4.80
CA ASN A 73 9.63 -0.70 -5.61
C ASN A 73 8.33 -0.73 -4.81
N THR A 74 8.31 -1.55 -3.78
CA THR A 74 7.19 -1.79 -2.89
C THR A 74 7.32 -1.08 -1.53
N GLY A 75 8.53 -0.63 -1.19
CA GLY A 75 8.78 0.21 -0.01
C GLY A 75 8.66 1.72 -0.23
N LEU A 76 9.21 2.48 0.72
CA LEU A 76 9.22 3.95 0.75
C LEU A 76 10.45 4.55 0.07
N GLY A 77 11.25 3.77 -0.65
CA GLY A 77 12.50 4.23 -1.26
C GLY A 77 12.32 5.40 -2.24
N ARG A 78 11.20 5.44 -2.98
CA ARG A 78 10.86 6.55 -3.91
C ARG A 78 10.16 7.75 -3.27
N TRP A 79 9.77 7.64 -2.00
CA TRP A 79 9.01 8.66 -1.31
C TRP A 79 9.99 9.63 -0.65
N SER A 80 9.73 10.92 -0.73
CA SER A 80 10.40 11.92 0.11
C SER A 80 9.81 11.93 1.51
N ASP A 81 10.54 12.47 2.49
CA ASP A 81 10.03 12.66 3.85
C ASP A 81 8.72 13.47 3.86
N ALA A 82 8.62 14.51 3.02
CA ALA A 82 7.42 15.34 2.91
C ALA A 82 6.22 14.59 2.33
N GLU A 83 6.42 13.74 1.31
CA GLU A 83 5.34 12.91 0.75
C GLU A 83 4.86 11.85 1.74
N LEU A 84 5.74 11.35 2.61
CA LEU A 84 5.39 10.41 3.67
C LEU A 84 4.63 11.10 4.80
N ALA A 85 5.09 12.27 5.25
CA ALA A 85 4.36 13.08 6.22
C ALA A 85 2.97 13.47 5.70
N GLN A 86 2.87 13.85 4.41
CA GLN A 86 1.60 14.10 3.75
C GLN A 86 0.69 12.88 3.80
N PHE A 87 1.19 11.69 3.43
CA PHE A 87 0.38 10.47 3.46
C PHE A 87 -0.13 10.13 4.87
N LEU A 88 0.72 10.27 5.90
CA LEU A 88 0.31 10.03 7.28
C LEU A 88 -0.74 11.05 7.77
N LYS A 89 -0.70 12.28 7.23
CA LYS A 89 -1.64 13.34 7.56
C LYS A 89 -2.98 13.24 6.82
N THR A 90 -2.97 12.78 5.57
CA THR A 90 -4.15 12.86 4.68
C THR A 90 -4.60 11.53 4.11
N GLY A 91 -3.84 10.46 4.34
CA GLY A 91 -4.06 9.14 3.76
C GLY A 91 -3.78 9.04 2.26
N ALA A 92 -3.28 10.09 1.61
CA ALA A 92 -3.02 10.08 0.17
C ALA A 92 -1.90 11.02 -0.24
N ASN A 93 -1.06 10.57 -1.18
CA ASN A 93 -0.03 11.38 -1.81
C ASN A 93 0.08 11.02 -3.31
N ARG A 94 1.16 11.45 -3.96
CA ARG A 94 1.40 11.16 -5.39
C ARG A 94 1.79 9.72 -5.73
N HIS A 95 2.01 8.87 -4.74
CA HIS A 95 2.42 7.47 -4.91
C HIS A 95 1.31 6.48 -4.57
N ALA A 96 0.50 6.78 -3.55
CA ALA A 96 -0.56 5.88 -3.06
C ALA A 96 -1.65 6.60 -2.26
N THR A 97 -2.75 5.87 -2.06
CA THR A 97 -3.87 6.21 -1.17
C THR A 97 -4.08 5.06 -0.20
N ALA A 98 -4.43 5.35 1.05
CA ALA A 98 -4.71 4.38 2.09
C ALA A 98 -5.94 3.54 1.73
N PHE A 99 -5.93 2.28 2.16
CA PHE A 99 -7.00 1.31 1.99
C PHE A 99 -7.05 0.38 3.21
N GLY A 100 -8.13 -0.38 3.34
CA GLY A 100 -8.32 -1.30 4.46
C GLY A 100 -8.19 -0.59 5.81
N SER A 101 -7.60 -1.28 6.79
CA SER A 101 -7.43 -0.76 8.16
C SER A 101 -6.57 0.51 8.24
N MET A 102 -5.74 0.80 7.22
CA MET A 102 -4.97 2.05 7.19
C MET A 102 -5.89 3.28 7.08
N VAL A 103 -7.07 3.17 6.46
CA VAL A 103 -8.06 4.27 6.44
C VAL A 103 -8.49 4.62 7.86
N SER A 104 -8.70 3.64 8.73
CA SER A 104 -9.02 3.85 10.15
C SER A 104 -7.86 4.51 10.91
N VAL A 105 -6.62 4.08 10.65
CA VAL A 105 -5.41 4.70 11.23
C VAL A 105 -5.31 6.18 10.85
N ILE A 106 -5.57 6.53 9.60
CA ILE A 106 -5.61 7.93 9.17
C ILE A 106 -6.77 8.66 9.85
N ASN A 107 -8.00 8.14 9.74
CA ASN A 107 -9.23 8.78 10.18
C ASN A 107 -9.29 9.04 11.69
N HIS A 108 -8.60 8.23 12.50
CA HIS A 108 -8.73 8.25 13.96
C HIS A 108 -7.40 8.36 14.72
N SER A 109 -6.27 8.52 14.01
CA SER A 109 -4.97 8.61 14.67
C SER A 109 -4.00 9.54 13.95
N THR A 110 -3.35 9.12 12.87
CA THR A 110 -2.14 9.80 12.38
C THR A 110 -2.40 11.20 11.83
N GLN A 111 -3.63 11.50 11.38
CA GLN A 111 -3.97 12.87 10.95
C GLN A 111 -3.94 13.90 12.09
N GLU A 112 -4.08 13.44 13.34
CA GLU A 112 -4.11 14.27 14.56
C GLU A 112 -2.71 14.50 15.15
N LEU A 113 -1.67 13.88 14.58
CA LEU A 113 -0.30 14.10 14.99
C LEU A 113 0.17 15.50 14.61
N SER A 114 1.07 16.06 15.42
CA SER A 114 1.74 17.31 15.07
C SER A 114 2.62 17.14 13.84
N ASP A 115 2.87 18.24 13.12
CA ASP A 115 3.79 18.21 11.97
C ASP A 115 5.21 17.77 12.36
N ASP A 116 5.64 18.07 13.59
CA ASP A 116 6.92 17.60 14.14
C ASP A 116 6.93 16.08 14.33
N ASP A 117 5.84 15.49 14.83
CA ASP A 117 5.74 14.03 15.00
C ASP A 117 5.65 13.32 13.65
N LEU A 118 4.89 13.87 12.69
CA LEU A 118 4.85 13.36 11.32
C LEU A 118 6.22 13.42 10.64
N THR A 119 6.96 14.50 10.86
CA THR A 119 8.34 14.66 10.36
C THR A 119 9.27 13.65 11.03
N ALA A 120 9.16 13.45 12.34
CA ALA A 120 9.97 12.49 13.09
C ALA A 120 9.73 11.05 12.62
N ILE A 121 8.46 10.64 12.49
CA ILE A 121 8.08 9.32 11.93
C ILE A 121 8.68 9.16 10.52
N SER A 122 8.50 10.17 9.67
CA SER A 122 8.98 10.13 8.29
C SER A 122 10.50 9.98 8.24
N ARG A 123 11.22 10.78 9.03
CA ARG A 123 12.68 10.74 9.15
C ARG A 123 13.19 9.38 9.60
N TYR A 124 12.53 8.76 10.57
CA TYR A 124 12.89 7.43 11.05
C TYR A 124 12.65 6.36 9.99
N LEU A 125 11.45 6.30 9.40
CA LEU A 125 11.12 5.31 8.34
C LEU A 125 12.04 5.43 7.13
N LYS A 126 12.35 6.66 6.71
CA LYS A 126 13.29 6.93 5.60
C LYS A 126 14.73 6.53 5.90
N SER A 127 15.09 6.33 7.16
CA SER A 127 16.43 5.86 7.55
C SER A 127 16.60 4.34 7.51
N LEU A 128 15.50 3.59 7.39
CA LEU A 128 15.52 2.14 7.41
C LEU A 128 16.18 1.60 6.14
N PRO A 129 17.08 0.60 6.25
CA PRO A 129 17.66 -0.04 5.08
C PRO A 129 16.58 -0.72 4.25
N ALA A 130 16.78 -0.83 2.95
CA ALA A 130 15.88 -1.60 2.10
C ALA A 130 15.84 -3.07 2.56
N ALA A 131 14.65 -3.59 2.81
CA ALA A 131 14.41 -5.00 3.11
C ALA A 131 13.15 -5.49 2.39
N GLY A 132 13.03 -6.81 2.22
CA GLY A 132 11.92 -7.39 1.45
C GLY A 132 12.00 -7.08 -0.04
N GLY A 133 10.84 -7.05 -0.71
CA GLY A 133 10.74 -6.84 -2.16
C GLY A 133 11.20 -8.05 -2.99
N THR A 134 11.25 -7.86 -4.31
CA THR A 134 11.59 -8.92 -5.29
C THR A 134 13.02 -8.82 -5.81
N GLY A 135 13.78 -7.79 -5.42
CA GLY A 135 15.10 -7.48 -6.01
C GLY A 135 15.02 -6.96 -7.44
N ALA A 136 13.82 -6.66 -7.95
CA ALA A 136 13.64 -6.09 -9.29
C ALA A 136 14.31 -4.70 -9.41
N PRO A 137 14.75 -4.31 -10.62
CA PRO A 137 15.29 -2.97 -10.85
C PRO A 137 14.32 -1.86 -10.43
N PRO A 138 14.81 -0.64 -10.11
CA PRO A 138 13.95 0.48 -9.81
C PRO A 138 12.92 0.74 -10.91
N TYR A 139 11.66 0.84 -10.50
CA TYR A 139 10.53 1.11 -11.39
C TYR A 139 10.81 2.32 -12.29
N ARG A 140 10.55 2.13 -13.59
CA ARG A 140 10.58 3.17 -14.61
C ARG A 140 9.34 3.02 -15.46
N TYR A 141 8.61 4.12 -15.59
CA TYR A 141 7.40 4.16 -16.40
C TYR A 141 7.69 3.86 -17.88
N ASP A 142 6.97 2.90 -18.46
CA ASP A 142 6.96 2.65 -19.91
C ASP A 142 5.52 2.49 -20.42
N PRO A 143 5.03 3.39 -21.29
CA PRO A 143 3.66 3.30 -21.80
C PRO A 143 3.46 2.18 -22.84
N LYS A 144 4.53 1.60 -23.41
CA LYS A 144 4.44 0.72 -24.59
C LYS A 144 3.55 -0.50 -24.38
N ALA A 145 3.69 -1.18 -23.24
CA ALA A 145 2.95 -2.41 -22.96
C ALA A 145 1.43 -2.17 -22.86
N THR A 146 1.03 -1.06 -22.24
CA THR A 146 -0.38 -0.74 -22.03
C THR A 146 -1.03 -0.13 -23.27
N GLN A 147 -0.28 0.66 -24.06
CA GLN A 147 -0.81 1.26 -25.29
C GLN A 147 -1.24 0.21 -26.33
N VAL A 148 -0.47 -0.87 -26.50
CA VAL A 148 -0.83 -1.96 -27.42
C VAL A 148 -2.11 -2.66 -26.97
N ALA A 149 -2.25 -2.93 -25.67
CA ALA A 149 -3.39 -3.62 -25.11
C ALA A 149 -4.67 -2.75 -25.06
N LEU A 150 -4.53 -1.42 -25.02
CA LEU A 150 -5.65 -0.45 -25.09
C LEU A 150 -6.05 -0.05 -26.52
N GLY A 151 -5.36 -0.55 -27.56
CA GLY A 151 -5.74 -0.33 -28.95
C GLY A 151 -7.19 -0.77 -29.22
N ARG A 152 -7.92 -0.10 -30.13
CA ARG A 152 -9.33 -0.42 -30.43
C ARG A 152 -9.46 -1.35 -31.66
N PRO A 153 -10.22 -2.46 -31.56
CA PRO A 153 -10.82 -3.02 -30.35
C PRO A 153 -9.76 -3.62 -29.42
N ALA A 154 -9.94 -3.47 -28.11
CA ALA A 154 -9.03 -4.07 -27.14
C ALA A 154 -9.17 -5.59 -27.24
N ASN A 155 -8.09 -6.30 -27.56
CA ASN A 155 -8.12 -7.75 -27.70
C ASN A 155 -7.84 -8.47 -26.37
N ASP A 156 -7.16 -7.81 -25.44
CA ASP A 156 -6.89 -8.33 -24.10
C ASP A 156 -8.15 -8.26 -23.20
N PRO A 157 -8.55 -9.36 -22.53
CA PRO A 157 -9.72 -9.39 -21.65
C PRO A 157 -9.65 -8.38 -20.49
N GLY A 158 -8.47 -8.21 -19.88
CA GLY A 158 -8.27 -7.26 -18.78
C GLY A 158 -8.36 -5.81 -19.26
N ALA A 159 -7.80 -5.51 -20.43
CA ALA A 159 -7.92 -4.19 -21.05
C ALA A 159 -9.36 -3.82 -21.39
N LYS A 160 -10.21 -4.79 -21.80
CA LYS A 160 -11.65 -4.55 -22.02
C LYS A 160 -12.35 -4.12 -20.73
N VAL A 161 -12.08 -4.80 -19.62
CA VAL A 161 -12.65 -4.46 -18.30
C VAL A 161 -12.09 -3.10 -17.83
N TYR A 162 -10.79 -2.88 -17.96
CA TYR A 162 -10.16 -1.59 -17.60
C TYR A 162 -10.81 -0.42 -18.36
N ASN A 163 -11.05 -0.61 -19.67
CA ASN A 163 -11.70 0.38 -20.53
C ASN A 163 -13.18 0.61 -20.24
N ALA A 164 -13.85 -0.30 -19.55
CA ALA A 164 -15.25 -0.14 -19.20
C ALA A 164 -15.42 0.47 -17.80
N TYR A 165 -14.55 0.11 -16.85
CA TYR A 165 -14.78 0.37 -15.42
C TYR A 165 -13.71 1.22 -14.72
N CYS A 166 -12.46 1.21 -15.21
CA CYS A 166 -11.33 1.72 -14.42
C CYS A 166 -10.70 2.99 -15.01
N LEU A 167 -10.64 3.10 -16.35
CA LEU A 167 -9.87 4.17 -17.01
C LEU A 167 -10.34 5.58 -16.64
N HIS A 168 -11.61 5.74 -16.27
CA HIS A 168 -12.21 7.05 -16.08
C HIS A 168 -11.63 7.75 -14.84
N CYS A 169 -11.17 6.96 -13.86
CA CYS A 169 -10.54 7.44 -12.65
C CYS A 169 -9.01 7.28 -12.69
N HIS A 170 -8.50 6.14 -13.17
CA HIS A 170 -7.07 5.83 -13.13
C HIS A 170 -6.30 6.26 -14.40
N GLY A 171 -7.01 6.76 -15.42
CA GLY A 171 -6.43 7.23 -16.67
C GLY A 171 -6.01 6.11 -17.62
N VAL A 172 -5.88 6.43 -18.90
CA VAL A 172 -5.37 5.47 -19.90
C VAL A 172 -3.89 5.13 -19.69
N ASP A 173 -3.16 6.03 -19.04
CA ASP A 173 -1.74 5.92 -18.76
C ASP A 173 -1.45 5.40 -17.34
N GLY A 174 -2.50 5.05 -16.58
CA GLY A 174 -2.41 4.50 -15.23
C GLY A 174 -1.92 5.49 -14.18
N ARG A 175 -1.75 6.76 -14.50
CA ARG A 175 -1.18 7.75 -13.57
C ARG A 175 -2.22 8.34 -12.62
N GLY A 176 -3.51 8.16 -12.89
CA GLY A 176 -4.59 8.75 -12.11
C GLY A 176 -4.47 10.27 -12.00
N TYR A 177 -5.09 10.82 -10.95
CA TYR A 177 -5.10 12.25 -10.65
C TYR A 177 -4.79 12.43 -9.16
N ALA A 178 -3.56 12.11 -8.78
CA ALA A 178 -3.15 12.16 -7.38
C ALA A 178 -3.21 13.60 -6.81
N PRO A 179 -3.50 13.77 -5.50
CA PRO A 179 -3.79 12.73 -4.51
C PRO A 179 -5.25 12.24 -4.52
N LEU A 180 -6.12 12.79 -5.36
CA LEU A 180 -7.56 12.48 -5.37
C LEU A 180 -7.84 11.06 -5.88
N LEU A 181 -7.11 10.64 -6.91
CA LEU A 181 -7.25 9.33 -7.54
C LEU A 181 -5.88 8.68 -7.67
N ALA A 182 -5.67 7.59 -6.93
CA ALA A 182 -4.38 6.94 -6.82
C ALA A 182 -3.82 6.53 -8.20
N PRO A 183 -2.51 6.69 -8.43
CA PRO A 183 -1.86 6.08 -9.59
C PRO A 183 -1.93 4.55 -9.45
N LEU A 184 -2.00 3.85 -10.58
CA LEU A 184 -1.78 2.41 -10.69
C LEU A 184 -0.38 2.11 -11.25
N ALA A 185 0.12 2.98 -12.12
CA ALA A 185 1.47 2.91 -12.66
C ALA A 185 2.49 3.25 -11.56
N GLY A 186 3.34 2.29 -11.21
CA GLY A 186 4.37 2.47 -10.18
C GLY A 186 3.82 2.61 -8.77
N ASN A 187 2.57 2.25 -8.51
CA ASN A 187 2.04 2.24 -7.16
C ASN A 187 2.64 1.05 -6.39
N PRO A 188 3.27 1.25 -5.22
CA PRO A 188 3.87 0.18 -4.44
C PRO A 188 2.96 -1.04 -4.26
N ASN A 189 1.67 -0.83 -3.99
CA ASN A 189 0.69 -1.90 -3.76
C ASN A 189 0.33 -2.69 -5.02
N VAL A 190 0.48 -2.10 -6.20
CA VAL A 190 0.34 -2.81 -7.47
C VAL A 190 1.58 -3.65 -7.76
N LEU A 191 2.75 -3.21 -7.29
CA LEU A 191 4.04 -3.87 -7.46
C LEU A 191 4.27 -5.02 -6.45
N GLU A 192 3.54 -5.06 -5.34
CA GLU A 192 3.67 -6.11 -4.32
C GLU A 192 3.46 -7.51 -4.91
N ALA A 193 4.22 -8.49 -4.42
CA ALA A 193 4.07 -9.88 -4.85
C ALA A 193 2.70 -10.45 -4.47
N ASP A 194 2.22 -10.12 -3.26
CA ASP A 194 0.90 -10.48 -2.78
C ASP A 194 -0.15 -9.50 -3.33
N ALA A 195 -1.12 -10.01 -4.08
CA ALA A 195 -2.17 -9.21 -4.69
C ALA A 195 -3.41 -9.04 -3.79
N ALA A 196 -3.40 -9.52 -2.54
CA ALA A 196 -4.57 -9.54 -1.66
C ALA A 196 -5.21 -8.16 -1.50
N SER A 197 -4.43 -7.12 -1.22
CA SER A 197 -4.95 -5.74 -1.10
C SER A 197 -5.60 -5.25 -2.39
N LEU A 198 -4.98 -5.53 -3.54
CA LEU A 198 -5.50 -5.10 -4.84
C LEU A 198 -6.80 -5.84 -5.22
N ILE A 199 -6.89 -7.12 -4.89
CA ILE A 199 -8.11 -7.92 -5.04
C ILE A 199 -9.20 -7.39 -4.12
N ASN A 200 -8.89 -7.18 -2.85
CA ASN A 200 -9.84 -6.79 -1.82
C ASN A 200 -10.42 -5.39 -2.11
N VAL A 201 -9.58 -4.40 -2.44
CA VAL A 201 -10.05 -3.05 -2.80
C VAL A 201 -10.90 -3.06 -4.07
N THR A 202 -10.62 -3.94 -5.03
CA THR A 202 -11.44 -4.06 -6.25
C THR A 202 -12.80 -4.70 -5.96
N LEU A 203 -12.82 -5.72 -5.09
CA LEU A 203 -14.07 -6.38 -4.69
C LEU A 203 -14.96 -5.46 -3.86
N ASN A 204 -14.37 -4.77 -2.88
CA ASN A 204 -15.10 -4.14 -1.78
C ASN A 204 -15.05 -2.60 -1.81
N GLY A 205 -14.26 -2.00 -2.71
CA GLY A 205 -14.04 -0.57 -2.74
C GLY A 205 -13.14 -0.10 -1.61
N SER A 206 -13.09 1.20 -1.39
CA SER A 206 -12.41 1.82 -0.25
C SER A 206 -13.42 2.49 0.68
N GLU A 207 -13.16 2.41 1.98
CA GLU A 207 -13.76 3.35 2.93
C GLU A 207 -13.37 4.79 2.60
N SER A 208 -14.19 5.74 3.02
CA SER A 208 -13.90 7.17 2.82
C SER A 208 -12.81 7.63 3.77
N LEU A 209 -11.77 8.26 3.22
CA LEU A 209 -10.85 9.07 4.02
C LEU A 209 -11.58 10.32 4.50
N VAL A 210 -11.49 10.63 5.78
CA VAL A 210 -12.14 11.81 6.39
C VAL A 210 -11.06 12.68 7.01
N ILE A 211 -10.75 13.79 6.35
CA ILE A 211 -9.66 14.69 6.74
C ILE A 211 -10.25 15.97 7.30
N GLY A 212 -10.00 16.24 8.59
CA GLY A 212 -10.59 17.40 9.27
C GLY A 212 -12.13 17.43 9.21
N GLY A 213 -12.77 16.25 9.22
CA GLY A 213 -14.23 16.10 9.12
C GLY A 213 -14.79 16.14 7.69
N VAL A 214 -13.94 16.27 6.66
CA VAL A 214 -14.38 16.29 5.26
C VAL A 214 -14.08 14.94 4.60
N PRO A 215 -15.10 14.18 4.16
CA PRO A 215 -14.90 12.93 3.44
C PRO A 215 -14.28 13.14 2.05
N SER A 216 -13.48 12.19 1.60
CA SER A 216 -12.91 12.16 0.26
C SER A 216 -14.01 12.16 -0.80
N ALA A 217 -13.86 12.99 -1.82
CA ALA A 217 -14.86 13.16 -2.87
C ALA A 217 -15.06 11.90 -3.74
N TYR A 218 -14.02 11.06 -3.89
CA TYR A 218 -14.01 9.94 -4.83
C TYR A 218 -13.48 8.66 -4.16
N PRO A 219 -14.24 8.02 -3.26
CA PRO A 219 -13.87 6.69 -2.76
C PRO A 219 -13.90 5.68 -3.93
N MET A 220 -13.01 4.69 -3.89
CA MET A 220 -12.99 3.64 -4.90
C MET A 220 -14.26 2.79 -4.78
N PRO A 221 -15.05 2.61 -5.86
CA PRO A 221 -16.28 1.82 -5.80
C PRO A 221 -16.00 0.33 -5.68
N ALA A 222 -16.98 -0.41 -5.14
CA ALA A 222 -16.95 -1.87 -5.07
C ALA A 222 -17.43 -2.49 -6.39
N PHE A 223 -16.69 -3.49 -6.90
CA PHE A 223 -17.03 -4.20 -8.13
C PHE A 223 -17.50 -5.64 -7.94
N SER A 224 -17.67 -6.10 -6.69
CA SER A 224 -18.06 -7.49 -6.43
C SER A 224 -19.37 -7.90 -7.13
N ASN A 225 -20.31 -6.98 -7.32
CA ASN A 225 -21.63 -7.30 -7.85
C ASN A 225 -21.71 -7.09 -9.37
N GLN A 226 -20.68 -6.49 -9.95
CA GLN A 226 -20.62 -6.08 -11.35
C GLN A 226 -19.67 -6.96 -12.17
N LEU A 227 -18.61 -7.48 -11.53
CA LEU A 227 -17.58 -8.29 -12.17
C LEU A 227 -17.44 -9.65 -11.49
N ASN A 228 -17.38 -10.70 -12.31
CA ASN A 228 -17.06 -12.04 -11.84
C ASN A 228 -15.56 -12.18 -11.53
N ASP A 229 -15.19 -13.30 -10.89
CA ASP A 229 -13.81 -13.54 -10.45
C ASP A 229 -12.79 -13.54 -11.58
N ARG A 230 -13.18 -14.05 -12.75
CA ARG A 230 -12.32 -14.06 -13.93
C ARG A 230 -12.08 -12.65 -14.45
N GLN A 231 -13.12 -11.83 -14.57
CA GLN A 231 -13.02 -10.44 -15.02
C GLN A 231 -12.15 -9.59 -14.09
N ILE A 232 -12.30 -9.78 -12.77
CA ILE A 232 -11.43 -9.11 -11.78
C ILE A 232 -9.99 -9.60 -11.95
N ALA A 233 -9.75 -10.91 -12.00
CA ALA A 233 -8.40 -11.44 -12.19
C ALA A 233 -7.72 -10.93 -13.47
N ASP A 234 -8.47 -10.86 -14.57
CA ASP A 234 -7.98 -10.35 -15.85
C ASP A 234 -7.60 -8.87 -15.77
N VAL A 235 -8.46 -8.01 -15.20
CA VAL A 235 -8.14 -6.57 -15.08
C VAL A 235 -6.99 -6.31 -14.12
N LEU A 236 -6.92 -7.04 -13.00
CA LEU A 236 -5.80 -6.90 -12.06
C LEU A 236 -4.48 -7.36 -12.68
N THR A 237 -4.51 -8.45 -13.45
CA THR A 237 -3.33 -8.93 -14.21
C THR A 237 -2.89 -7.89 -15.23
N PHE A 238 -3.84 -7.30 -15.97
CA PHE A 238 -3.55 -6.23 -16.91
C PHE A 238 -2.87 -5.02 -16.24
N MET A 239 -3.40 -4.55 -15.10
CA MET A 239 -2.83 -3.42 -14.37
C MET A 239 -1.45 -3.73 -13.77
N ARG A 240 -1.23 -4.98 -13.32
CA ARG A 240 0.05 -5.45 -12.76
C ARG A 240 1.13 -5.68 -13.81
N ALA A 241 0.74 -5.96 -15.05
CA ALA A 241 1.65 -6.03 -16.20
C ALA A 241 1.87 -4.66 -16.88
N GLY A 242 0.90 -3.76 -16.78
CA GLY A 242 0.93 -2.45 -17.42
C GLY A 242 2.01 -1.50 -16.89
N TRP A 243 2.42 -0.55 -17.71
CA TRP A 243 3.30 0.57 -17.35
C TRP A 243 4.66 0.17 -16.75
N SER A 244 5.16 -1.03 -17.06
CA SER A 244 6.36 -1.64 -16.45
C SER A 244 6.22 -1.95 -14.97
N ASN A 245 4.99 -2.18 -14.49
CA ASN A 245 4.77 -2.66 -13.14
C ASN A 245 5.41 -4.05 -12.92
N GLY A 246 5.31 -4.95 -13.90
CA GLY A 246 6.06 -6.22 -13.90
C GLY A 246 5.73 -7.16 -12.73
N ALA A 247 4.54 -7.04 -12.14
CA ALA A 247 4.13 -7.85 -11.00
C ALA A 247 3.40 -9.14 -11.42
N PRO A 248 3.43 -10.22 -10.61
CA PRO A 248 2.80 -11.51 -10.95
C PRO A 248 1.31 -11.40 -11.28
N ALA A 249 0.84 -12.23 -12.22
CA ALA A 249 -0.58 -12.28 -12.60
C ALA A 249 -1.48 -12.75 -11.44
N VAL A 250 -2.72 -12.24 -11.42
CA VAL A 250 -3.73 -12.63 -10.43
C VAL A 250 -4.56 -13.79 -10.97
N GLN A 251 -4.80 -14.81 -10.15
CA GLN A 251 -5.64 -15.94 -10.54
C GLN A 251 -7.10 -15.73 -10.11
N ALA A 252 -8.04 -16.21 -10.92
CA ALA A 252 -9.47 -16.16 -10.58
C ALA A 252 -9.78 -16.91 -9.28
N ALA A 253 -9.03 -17.96 -8.96
CA ALA A 253 -9.16 -18.69 -7.70
C ALA A 253 -8.81 -17.83 -6.47
N ASP A 254 -7.81 -16.95 -6.58
CA ASP A 254 -7.43 -16.02 -5.51
C ASP A 254 -8.55 -15.00 -5.26
N VAL A 255 -9.15 -14.50 -6.35
CA VAL A 255 -10.31 -13.60 -6.28
C VAL A 255 -11.51 -14.30 -5.64
N ALA A 256 -11.84 -15.52 -6.07
CA ALA A 256 -12.95 -16.29 -5.52
C ALA A 256 -12.76 -16.54 -4.00
N LYS A 257 -11.53 -16.88 -3.60
CA LYS A 257 -11.17 -17.09 -2.20
C LYS A 257 -11.39 -15.81 -1.38
N LEU A 258 -10.86 -14.68 -1.84
CA LEU A 258 -11.00 -13.40 -1.13
C LEU A 258 -12.44 -12.90 -1.11
N ARG A 259 -13.16 -13.01 -2.22
CA ARG A 259 -14.60 -12.68 -2.28
C ARG A 259 -15.38 -13.43 -1.22
N LYS A 260 -15.16 -14.74 -1.08
CA LYS A 260 -15.82 -15.54 -0.04
C LYS A 260 -15.42 -15.08 1.37
N ALA A 261 -14.14 -14.78 1.58
CA ALA A 261 -13.62 -14.35 2.89
C ALA A 261 -14.17 -12.99 3.33
N THR A 262 -14.37 -12.05 2.40
CA THR A 262 -14.81 -10.68 2.70
C THR A 262 -16.32 -10.47 2.56
N ALA A 263 -17.07 -11.42 1.98
CA ALA A 263 -18.52 -11.33 1.85
C ALA A 263 -19.25 -11.36 3.21
N ALA A 264 -18.67 -12.01 4.21
CA ALA A 264 -19.24 -12.15 5.56
C ALA A 264 -18.99 -10.94 6.48
N THR A 265 -18.18 -9.99 6.03
CA THR A 265 -17.77 -8.80 6.81
C THR A 265 -18.52 -7.54 6.37
N ARG A 266 -19.55 -7.69 5.53
CA ARG A 266 -20.43 -6.62 5.03
C ARG A 266 -21.67 -6.47 5.87
#